data_AF-A0A7X6P4N3-F1
#
_entry.id   AF-A0A7X6P4N3-F1
#
_cell.length_a   1.000
_cell.length_b   1.000
_cell.length_c   1.000
_cell.angle_alpha   90.00
_cell.angle_beta   90.00
_cell.angle_gamma   90.00
#
_symmetry.space_group_name_H-M   'P 1'
#
loop_
_entity.id
_entity.type
_entity.pdbx_description
1 polymer ?
#
loop_
_entity_poly.entity_id
_entity_poly.type
_entity_poly.pdbx_seq_one_letter_code
_entity_poly.pdbx_strand_id
1 'polypeptide(L)' 'MYDAGLSTSEPIEDHVVILLERLRDCAAALRELAETANVEIWVSFSPGPRERSAVIGARTLETIASFGLDLVVDTYPAGN' A
#
# COMPACT_ATOMS: atom_id res chain seq x y z
N MET A 1 9.96 -7.13 5.84
CA MET A 1 8.70 -6.49 6.26
C MET A 1 9.05 -5.12 6.78
N TYR A 2 8.51 -4.05 6.17
CA TYR A 2 8.74 -2.68 6.63
C TYR A 2 7.82 -2.40 7.84
N ASP A 3 8.37 -1.78 8.89
CA ASP A 3 7.61 -1.34 10.05
C ASP A 3 7.32 0.15 9.91
N ALA A 4 6.05 0.50 9.77
CA ALA A 4 5.60 1.89 9.66
C ALA A 4 5.60 2.65 11.00
N GLY A 5 5.81 1.95 12.12
CA GLY A 5 5.69 2.53 13.47
C GLY A 5 4.26 2.88 13.87
N LEU A 6 3.28 2.41 13.11
CA LEU A 6 1.85 2.57 13.37
C LEU A 6 1.29 1.33 14.08
N SER A 7 0.26 1.54 14.90
CA SER A 7 -0.56 0.42 15.41
C SER A 7 -1.21 -0.33 14.25
N THR A 8 -1.43 -1.63 14.40
CA THR A 8 -2.16 -2.44 13.41
C THR A 8 -3.65 -2.09 13.30
N SER A 9 -4.14 -1.22 14.19
CA SER A 9 -5.50 -0.66 14.16
C SER A 9 -5.62 0.65 13.39
N GLU A 10 -4.51 1.23 12.92
CA GLU A 10 -4.56 2.48 12.16
C GLU A 10 -5.11 2.23 10.74
N PRO A 11 -5.67 3.26 10.09
CA PRO A 11 -6.14 3.16 8.72
C PRO A 11 -5.06 2.62 7.78
N ILE A 12 -5.43 1.65 6.94
CA ILE A 12 -4.54 1.03 5.96
C ILE A 12 -3.84 2.06 5.05
N GLU A 13 -4.54 3.14 4.71
CA GLU A 13 -4.00 4.21 3.87
C GLU A 13 -2.80 4.90 4.54
N ASP A 14 -2.81 5.07 5.86
CA ASP A 14 -1.71 5.71 6.58
C ASP A 14 -0.45 4.85 6.53
N HIS A 15 -0.59 3.52 6.65
CA HIS A 15 0.51 2.59 6.44
C HIS A 15 1.08 2.69 5.02
N VAL A 16 0.20 2.79 4.01
CA VAL A 16 0.60 2.94 2.60
C VAL A 16 1.33 4.27 2.38
N VAL A 17 0.80 5.38 2.89
CA VAL A 17 1.41 6.71 2.73
C VAL A 17 2.82 6.74 3.34
N ILE A 18 3.02 6.16 4.52
CA ILE A 18 4.35 6.08 5.14
C ILE A 18 5.32 5.27 4.28
N LEU A 19 4.86 4.14 3.72
CA LEU A 19 5.67 3.35 2.79
C LEU A 19 6.04 4.17 1.55
N LEU A 20 5.09 4.88 0.94
CA LEU A 20 5.32 5.68 -0.26
C LEU A 20 6.28 6.84 0.00
N GLU A 21 6.22 7.48 1.15
CA GLU A 21 7.18 8.53 1.54
C GLU A 21 8.61 7.98 1.64
N ARG A 22 8.79 6.73 2.09
CA ARG A 22 10.11 6.07 2.05
C ARG A 22 10.56 5.74 0.63
N LEU A 23 9.64 5.26 -0.20
CA LEU A 23 9.93 4.89 -1.59
C LEU A 23 10.25 6.10 -2.46
N ARG A 24 9.84 7.31 -2.06
CA ARG A 24 10.14 8.56 -2.77
C ARG A 24 11.64 8.76 -2.98
N ASP A 25 12.48 8.39 -2.02
CA ASP A 25 13.94 8.51 -2.15
C ASP A 25 14.52 7.54 -3.20
N CYS A 26 13.76 6.50 -3.57
CA CYS A 26 14.15 5.48 -4.54
C CYS A 26 13.34 5.56 -5.85
N ALA A 27 12.60 6.64 -6.08
CA ALA A 27 11.63 6.77 -7.19
C ALA A 27 12.20 6.41 -8.56
N ALA A 28 13.42 6.87 -8.87
CA ALA A 28 14.06 6.62 -10.16
C ALA A 28 14.39 5.13 -10.35
N ALA A 29 14.94 4.48 -9.31
CA ALA A 29 15.27 3.06 -9.35
C ALA A 29 14.01 2.18 -9.40
N LEU A 30 12.94 2.57 -8.69
CA LEU A 30 11.65 1.87 -8.73
C LEU A 30 11.01 1.95 -10.11
N ARG A 31 11.10 3.11 -10.77
CA ARG A 31 10.60 3.26 -12.14
C ARG A 31 11.37 2.40 -13.15
N GLU A 32 12.70 2.39 -13.08
CA GLU A 32 13.52 1.53 -13.93
C GLU A 32 13.20 0.03 -13.69
N LEU A 33 13.00 -0.34 -12.43
CA LEU A 33 12.58 -1.69 -12.08
C LEU A 33 11.20 -2.02 -12.66
N ALA A 34 10.23 -1.10 -12.54
CA ALA A 34 8.88 -1.26 -13.08
C ALA A 34 8.84 -1.36 -14.62
N GLU A 35 9.82 -0.78 -15.32
CA GLU A 35 9.95 -0.93 -16.78
C GLU A 35 10.40 -2.33 -17.21
N THR A 36 10.99 -3.11 -16.29
CA THR A 36 11.59 -4.42 -16.59
C THR A 36 10.95 -5.59 -15.85
N ALA A 37 10.19 -5.32 -14.79
CA ALA A 37 9.49 -6.30 -13.98
C ALA A 37 8.19 -5.72 -13.42
N ASN A 38 7.21 -6.59 -13.13
CA ASN A 38 6.04 -6.17 -12.37
C ASN A 38 6.44 -5.93 -10.91
N VAL A 39 6.16 -4.74 -10.40
CA VAL A 39 6.41 -4.36 -9.02
C VAL A 39 5.10 -3.96 -8.37
N GLU A 40 4.75 -4.66 -7.30
CA GLU A 40 3.43 -4.57 -6.68
C GLU A 40 3.56 -4.23 -5.20
N ILE A 41 2.69 -3.34 -4.70
CA ILE A 41 2.48 -3.13 -3.27
C ILE A 41 1.29 -3.99 -2.86
N TRP A 42 1.56 -4.99 -2.03
CA TRP A 42 0.55 -5.87 -1.47
C TRP A 42 0.10 -5.37 -0.11
N VAL A 43 -1.19 -5.10 0.03
CA VAL A 43 -1.77 -4.66 1.29
C VAL A 43 -2.94 -5.56 1.65
N SER A 44 -2.77 -6.29 2.74
CA SER A 44 -3.81 -7.13 3.30
C SER A 44 -4.40 -6.48 4.55
N PHE A 45 -5.71 -6.46 4.65
CA PHE A 45 -6.39 -5.98 5.86
C PHE A 45 -7.39 -7.01 6.40
N SER A 46 -7.53 -7.03 7.72
CA SER A 46 -8.58 -7.79 8.39
C SER A 46 -9.71 -6.82 8.73
N PRO A 47 -10.93 -7.02 8.17
CA PRO A 47 -12.05 -6.17 8.53
C PRO A 47 -12.34 -6.30 10.03
N GLY A 48 -12.25 -5.20 10.77
CA GLY A 48 -12.67 -5.13 12.17
C GLY A 48 -14.19 -5.19 12.31
N PRO A 49 -14.74 -5.29 13.54
CA PRO A 49 -16.19 -5.41 13.78
C PRO A 49 -17.05 -4.29 13.17
N ARG A 50 -16.43 -3.15 12.82
CA ARG A 50 -17.08 -1.97 12.22
C ARG A 50 -16.50 -1.55 10.87
N GLU A 51 -15.42 -2.18 10.42
CA GLU A 51 -14.72 -1.81 9.19
C GLU A 51 -14.91 -2.91 8.16
N ARG A 52 -15.75 -2.67 7.16
CA ARG A 52 -16.03 -3.64 6.08
C ARG A 52 -15.27 -3.33 4.80
N SER A 53 -14.63 -2.16 4.73
CA SER A 53 -13.98 -1.63 3.54
C SER A 53 -12.82 -0.74 3.93
N ALA A 54 -11.71 -0.92 3.25
CA ALA A 54 -10.64 0.06 3.19
C ALA A 54 -10.95 1.09 2.10
N VAL A 55 -10.62 2.36 2.35
CA VAL A 55 -10.64 3.41 1.34
C VAL A 55 -9.21 3.86 1.11
N ILE A 56 -8.81 3.95 -0.16
CA ILE A 56 -7.55 4.56 -0.59
C ILE A 56 -7.91 5.80 -1.39
N GLY A 57 -7.40 6.95 -0.96
CA GLY A 57 -7.64 8.23 -1.61
C GLY A 57 -6.99 8.30 -3.00
N ALA A 58 -7.61 9.08 -3.89
CA ALA A 58 -7.12 9.27 -5.26
C ALA A 58 -5.66 9.76 -5.32
N ARG A 59 -5.27 10.66 -4.41
CA ARG A 59 -3.89 11.18 -4.33
C ARG A 59 -2.88 10.08 -4.00
N THR A 60 -3.26 9.13 -3.15
CA THR A 60 -2.43 7.98 -2.79
C THR A 60 -2.26 7.07 -4.00
N LEU A 61 -3.34 6.81 -4.75
CA LEU A 61 -3.29 6.05 -6.02
C LEU A 61 -2.42 6.72 -7.08
N GLU A 62 -2.55 8.03 -7.25
CA GLU A 62 -1.69 8.81 -8.17
C GLU A 62 -0.21 8.71 -7.79
N THR A 63 0.08 8.73 -6.49
CA THR A 63 1.46 8.59 -5.99
C THR A 63 2.01 7.19 -6.30
N ILE A 64 1.22 6.14 -6.06
CA ILE A 64 1.59 4.75 -6.41
C ILE A 64 1.87 4.62 -7.92
N ALA A 65 0.96 5.13 -8.75
CA ALA A 65 1.10 5.10 -10.20
C ALA A 65 2.32 5.90 -10.69
N SER A 66 2.69 7.00 -10.00
CA SER A 66 3.87 7.79 -10.35
C SER A 66 5.19 7.02 -10.20
N PHE A 67 5.21 5.98 -9.37
CA PHE A 67 6.33 5.07 -9.22
C PHE A 67 6.32 3.91 -10.22
N GLY A 68 5.26 3.78 -11.03
CA GLY A 68 5.05 2.63 -11.92
C GLY A 68 4.67 1.35 -11.18
N LEU A 69 4.12 1.48 -9.97
CA LEU A 69 3.75 0.34 -9.12
C LEU A 69 2.26 0.05 -9.23
N ASP A 70 1.90 -1.22 -9.09
CA ASP A 70 0.50 -1.64 -8.91
C ASP A 70 0.15 -1.76 -7.42
N LEU A 71 -1.12 -1.52 -7.08
CA LEU A 71 -1.65 -1.73 -5.73
C LEU A 71 -2.56 -2.96 -5.72
N VAL A 72 -2.19 -3.96 -4.94
CA VAL A 72 -3.01 -5.16 -4.70
C VAL A 72 -3.61 -5.06 -3.30
N VAL A 73 -4.93 -5.01 -3.22
CA VAL A 73 -5.68 -4.96 -1.96
C VAL A 73 -6.38 -6.29 -1.75
N ASP A 74 -6.04 -6.97 -0.66
CA ASP A 74 -6.66 -8.25 -0.29
C ASP A 74 -7.32 -8.17 1.08
N THR A 75 -8.49 -8.79 1.19
CA THR A 75 -9.20 -8.96 2.47
C THR A 75 -8.83 -10.31 3.03
N TYR A 76 -8.34 -10.36 4.27
CA TYR A 76 -8.26 -11.64 4.96
C TYR A 76 -9.66 -12.27 5.00
N PRO A 77 -9.83 -13.54 4.58
CA PRO A 77 -11.10 -14.21 4.75
C PRO A 77 -11.45 -14.17 6.23
N ALA A 78 -12.68 -13.73 6.55
CA ALA A 78 -13.19 -13.83 7.91
C ALA A 78 -13.09 -15.31 8.29
N GLY A 79 -12.22 -15.63 9.26
CA GLY A 79 -12.07 -17.00 9.73
C GLY A 79 -13.43 -17.49 10.21
N ASN A 80 -13.95 -18.56 9.57
CA ASN A 80 -15.11 -19.29 10.05
C ASN A 80 -14.77 -20.01 11.36
#